data_AF-A0A661HZ26-F1
#
_entry.id   AF-A0A661HZ26-F1
#
_cell.length_a   1.000
_cell.length_b   1.000
_cell.length_c   1.000
_cell.angle_alpha   90.00
_cell.angle_beta   90.00
_cell.angle_gamma   90.00
#
_symmetry.space_group_name_H-M   'P 1'
#
loop_
_entity.id
_entity.type
_entity.pdbx_description
1 polymer ?
#
loop_
_entity_poly.entity_id
_entity_poly.type
_entity_poly.pdbx_seq_one_letter_code
_entity_poly.pdbx_strand_id
1 'polypeptide(L)'
;MIYETQGKKIDLTKITRLYPAVTVKAAGEMAQVSLEWAEMKKDVVSITAFVLVFDIDPLNEVPNNRIELVYETKDELIAAMNEVAIYFQK
;
A
#
# COMPACT_ATOMS: atom_id res chain seq x y z
N MET A 1 -15.07 7.05 -8.39
CA MET A 1 -15.12 7.70 -7.05
C MET A 1 -13.71 8.18 -6.77
N ILE A 2 -13.48 9.50 -6.64
CA ILE A 2 -12.11 10.02 -6.64
C ILE A 2 -11.62 10.27 -5.21
N TYR A 3 -10.47 9.69 -4.87
CA TYR A 3 -9.71 9.95 -3.66
C TYR A 3 -8.45 10.75 -4.01
N GLU A 4 -8.32 11.95 -3.46
CA GLU A 4 -7.18 12.84 -3.71
C GLU A 4 -6.33 12.95 -2.45
N THR A 5 -5.08 12.52 -2.54
CA THR A 5 -4.14 12.57 -1.41
C THR A 5 -2.70 12.53 -1.90
N GLN A 6 -1.76 13.09 -1.12
CA GLN A 6 -0.34 13.21 -1.48
C GLN A 6 -0.10 13.77 -2.91
N GLY A 7 -0.98 14.66 -3.38
CA GLY A 7 -0.93 15.20 -4.75
C GLY A 7 -1.34 14.22 -5.86
N LYS A 8 -1.83 13.03 -5.52
CA LYS A 8 -2.30 12.00 -6.44
C LYS A 8 -3.83 11.99 -6.49
N LYS A 9 -4.38 11.74 -7.68
CA LYS A 9 -5.82 11.50 -7.88
C LYS A 9 -6.02 10.02 -8.18
N ILE A 10 -6.74 9.34 -7.31
CA ILE A 10 -6.95 7.90 -7.37
C ILE A 10 -8.43 7.65 -7.65
N ASP A 11 -8.74 6.99 -8.75
CA ASP A 11 -10.11 6.60 -9.06
C ASP A 11 -10.44 5.25 -8.43
N LEU A 12 -11.07 5.29 -7.26
CA LEU A 12 -11.38 4.12 -6.45
C LEU A 12 -12.31 3.13 -7.15
N THR A 13 -13.09 3.56 -8.15
CA THR A 13 -13.98 2.67 -8.91
C THR A 13 -13.23 1.77 -9.91
N LYS A 14 -11.96 2.05 -10.17
CA LYS A 14 -11.11 1.24 -11.05
C LYS A 14 -10.22 0.26 -10.29
N ILE A 15 -10.21 0.33 -8.96
CA ILE A 15 -9.36 -0.50 -8.14
C ILE A 15 -9.91 -1.91 -8.09
N THR A 16 -9.02 -2.87 -8.30
CA THR A 16 -9.27 -4.29 -8.16
C THR A 16 -8.70 -4.84 -6.87
N ARG A 17 -7.57 -4.29 -6.38
CA ARG A 17 -6.96 -4.67 -5.10
C ARG A 17 -6.50 -3.45 -4.31
N LEU A 18 -6.79 -3.44 -3.02
CA LEU A 18 -6.30 -2.45 -2.05
C LEU A 18 -5.66 -3.20 -0.89
N TYR A 19 -4.38 -2.98 -0.64
CA TYR A 19 -3.69 -3.71 0.43
C TYR A 19 -2.51 -2.93 1.04
N PRO A 20 -2.22 -3.15 2.33
CA PRO A 20 -1.04 -2.61 2.99
C PRO A 20 0.22 -3.38 2.60
N ALA A 21 1.27 -2.65 2.28
CA ALA A 21 2.61 -3.13 2.02
C ALA A 21 3.63 -2.30 2.82
N VAL A 22 4.88 -2.72 2.79
CA VAL A 22 6.01 -1.98 3.33
C VAL A 22 7.21 -2.09 2.41
N THR A 23 7.98 -1.02 2.35
CA THR A 23 9.32 -1.06 1.80
C THR A 23 10.26 -1.53 2.89
N VAL A 24 10.98 -2.61 2.62
CA VAL A 24 11.99 -3.15 3.51
C VAL A 24 13.36 -3.08 2.88
N LYS A 25 14.38 -2.92 3.73
CA LYS A 25 15.77 -3.08 3.37
C LYS A 25 16.30 -4.39 3.92
N ALA A 26 16.88 -5.22 3.06
CA ALA A 26 17.52 -6.48 3.41
C ALA A 26 18.81 -6.64 2.59
N ALA A 27 19.92 -6.98 3.24
CA ALA A 27 21.21 -7.22 2.59
C ALA A 27 21.71 -6.11 1.63
N GLY A 28 21.29 -4.85 1.84
CA GLY A 28 21.65 -3.72 0.99
C GLY A 28 20.66 -3.43 -0.14
N GLU A 29 19.70 -4.33 -0.38
CA GLU A 29 18.64 -4.17 -1.39
C GLU A 29 17.35 -3.66 -0.75
N MET A 30 16.55 -2.94 -1.54
CA MET A 30 15.22 -2.49 -1.14
C MET A 30 14.17 -3.30 -1.90
N ALA A 31 13.17 -3.79 -1.18
CA ALA A 31 12.06 -4.55 -1.75
C ALA A 31 10.75 -4.10 -1.12
N GLN A 32 9.66 -4.13 -1.89
CA GLN A 32 8.31 -3.94 -1.38
C GLN A 32 7.67 -5.30 -1.13
N VAL A 33 7.20 -5.51 0.09
CA VAL A 33 6.59 -6.76 0.57
C VAL A 33 5.31 -6.46 1.32
N SER A 34 4.44 -7.45 1.52
CA SER A 34 3.26 -7.28 2.37
C SER A 34 3.68 -6.90 3.80
N LEU A 35 2.90 -6.05 4.46
CA LEU A 35 3.13 -5.68 5.86
C LEU A 35 3.25 -6.93 6.76
N GLU A 36 2.35 -7.90 6.60
CA GLU A 36 2.34 -9.14 7.38
C GLU A 36 3.67 -9.91 7.28
N TRP A 37 4.19 -10.10 6.07
CA TRP A 37 5.48 -10.78 5.87
C TRP A 37 6.62 -10.05 6.55
N ALA A 38 6.68 -8.72 6.45
CA ALA A 38 7.72 -7.95 7.12
C ALA A 38 7.58 -8.04 8.64
N GLU A 39 6.35 -8.11 9.16
CA GLU A 39 6.11 -8.31 10.58
C GLU A 39 6.56 -9.69 11.08
N MET A 40 6.52 -10.72 10.22
CA MET A 40 7.06 -12.06 10.52
C MET A 40 8.59 -12.12 10.43
N LYS A 41 9.23 -11.16 9.76
CA LYS A 41 10.67 -11.14 9.45
C LYS A 41 11.41 -9.96 10.08
N LYS A 42 10.84 -9.32 11.11
CA LYS A 42 11.38 -8.10 11.76
C LYS A 42 12.85 -8.23 12.18
N ASP A 43 13.31 -9.44 12.51
CA ASP A 43 14.71 -9.69 12.89
C ASP A 43 15.72 -9.61 11.72
N VAL A 44 15.24 -9.75 10.48
CA VAL A 44 16.11 -9.83 9.28
C VAL A 44 15.84 -8.74 8.25
N VAL A 45 14.77 -7.97 8.42
CA VAL A 45 14.43 -6.85 7.53
C VAL A 45 14.18 -5.56 8.32
N SER A 46 14.67 -4.45 7.79
CA SER A 46 14.37 -3.13 8.34
C SER A 46 13.29 -2.46 7.51
N ILE A 47 12.14 -2.15 8.11
CA ILE A 47 11.08 -1.38 7.45
C ILE A 47 11.56 0.05 7.27
N THR A 48 11.54 0.53 6.03
CA THR A 48 11.95 1.90 5.67
C THR A 48 10.77 2.79 5.33
N ALA A 49 9.63 2.21 4.92
CA ALA A 49 8.40 2.94 4.66
C ALA A 49 7.18 2.02 4.72
N PHE A 50 6.02 2.59 5.00
CA PHE A 50 4.72 1.95 4.90
C PHE A 50 4.05 2.38 3.60
N VAL A 51 3.36 1.45 2.92
CA VAL A 51 2.79 1.71 1.60
C VAL A 51 1.36 1.22 1.54
N LEU A 52 0.43 2.07 1.11
CA LEU A 52 -0.90 1.64 0.70
C LEU A 52 -0.92 1.48 -0.82
N VAL A 53 -1.16 0.26 -1.29
CA VAL A 53 -1.13 -0.07 -2.72
C VAL A 53 -2.55 -0.12 -3.26
N PHE A 54 -2.79 0.64 -4.34
CA PHE A 54 -4.02 0.70 -5.10
C PHE A 54 -3.75 0.08 -6.49
N ASP A 55 -4.13 -1.17 -6.66
CA ASP A 55 -3.94 -1.93 -7.90
C ASP A 55 -5.18 -1.81 -8.78
N ILE A 56 -5.00 -1.54 -10.07
CA ILE A 56 -6.11 -1.47 -11.04
C ILE A 56 -6.10 -2.63 -12.05
N ASP A 57 -5.07 -3.49 -12.02
CA ASP A 57 -4.99 -4.63 -12.92
C ASP A 57 -6.00 -5.72 -12.56
N PRO A 58 -6.47 -6.51 -13.54
CA PRO A 58 -7.35 -7.63 -13.27
C PRO A 58 -6.75 -8.62 -12.25
N LEU A 59 -7.62 -9.28 -11.47
CA LEU A 59 -7.21 -10.21 -10.41
C LEU A 59 -6.39 -11.42 -10.90
N ASN A 60 -6.36 -11.67 -12.21
CA ASN A 60 -5.62 -12.78 -12.83
C ASN A 60 -4.27 -12.36 -13.42
N GLU A 61 -3.93 -11.08 -13.36
CA GLU A 61 -2.69 -10.54 -13.94
C GLU A 61 -1.69 -10.10 -12.87
N VAL A 62 -0.42 -10.07 -13.27
CA VAL A 62 0.67 -9.55 -12.44
C VAL A 62 0.50 -8.04 -12.35
N PRO A 63 0.40 -7.48 -11.13
CA PRO A 63 0.13 -6.06 -10.94
C PRO A 63 1.27 -5.19 -11.45
N ASN A 64 1.01 -4.39 -12.47
CA ASN A 64 1.91 -3.43 -13.10
C ASN A 64 1.39 -1.98 -12.99
N ASN A 65 0.07 -1.81 -12.98
CA ASN A 65 -0.63 -0.57 -12.80
C ASN A 65 -1.04 -0.41 -11.33
N ARG A 66 -0.07 -0.02 -10.52
CA ARG A 66 -0.29 0.29 -9.11
C ARG A 66 -0.03 1.76 -8.80
N ILE A 67 -0.88 2.34 -7.98
CA ILE A 67 -0.66 3.63 -7.36
C ILE A 67 -0.29 3.36 -5.91
N GLU A 68 0.81 3.94 -5.45
CA GLU A 68 1.36 3.69 -4.12
C GLU A 68 1.30 4.99 -3.30
N LEU A 69 0.75 4.94 -2.10
CA LEU A 69 0.85 6.02 -1.13
C LEU A 69 1.84 5.63 -0.06
N VAL A 70 2.86 6.46 0.13
CA VAL A 70 3.98 6.13 1.01
C VAL A 70 3.86 6.93 2.30
N TYR A 71 4.04 6.26 3.42
CA TYR A 71 3.91 6.79 4.77
C TYR A 71 5.14 6.43 5.59
N GLU A 72 5.46 7.28 6.56
CA GLU A 72 6.59 7.06 7.45
C GLU A 72 6.21 6.09 8.58
N THR A 73 4.96 6.15 9.05
CA THR A 73 4.48 5.38 10.19
C THR A 73 3.33 4.42 9.85
N LYS A 74 3.19 3.38 10.66
CA LYS A 74 2.08 2.41 10.56
C LYS A 74 0.73 3.07 10.84
N ASP A 75 0.67 4.01 11.78
CA ASP A 75 -0.54 4.76 12.12
C ASP A 75 -1.07 5.58 10.95
N GLU A 76 -0.18 6.25 10.19
CA GLU A 76 -0.58 6.98 8.99
C GLU A 76 -1.15 6.06 7.90
N LEU A 77 -0.53 4.90 7.69
CA LEU A 77 -1.06 3.88 6.78
C LEU A 77 -2.46 3.42 7.21
N ILE A 78 -2.65 3.13 8.49
CA ILE A 78 -3.95 2.70 9.04
C ILE A 78 -4.99 3.82 8.92
N ALA A 79 -4.60 5.07 9.19
CA ALA A 79 -5.47 6.23 9.02
C ALA A 79 -5.95 6.34 7.56
N ALA A 80 -5.03 6.26 6.59
CA ALA A 80 -5.37 6.28 5.17
C ALA A 80 -6.27 5.11 4.75
N MET A 81 -6.02 3.91 5.28
CA MET A 81 -6.89 2.76 5.04
C MET A 81 -8.31 3.00 5.56
N ASN A 82 -8.45 3.58 6.76
CA ASN A 82 -9.75 3.95 7.33
C ASN A 82 -10.44 5.04 6.52
N GLU A 83 -9.70 6.06 6.07
CA GLU A 83 -10.23 7.10 5.18
C GLU A 83 -10.78 6.49 3.89
N VAL A 84 -10.01 5.62 3.24
CA VAL A 84 -10.41 4.93 2.02
C VAL A 84 -11.58 3.98 2.27
N ALA A 85 -11.65 3.31 3.43
CA ALA A 85 -12.75 2.42 3.77
C ALA A 85 -14.11 3.13 3.82
N ILE A 86 -14.16 4.41 4.24
CA ILE A 86 -15.39 5.22 4.24
C ILE A 86 -15.99 5.33 2.83
N TYR A 87 -15.15 5.34 1.79
CA TYR A 87 -15.60 5.39 0.41
C TYR A 87 -16.28 4.10 -0.05
N PHE A 88 -15.94 2.94 0.54
CA PHE A 88 -16.56 1.65 0.21
C PHE A 88 -17.79 1.31 1.07
N GLN A 89 -18.06 2.09 2.12
CA GLN A 89 -19.22 1.90 3.00
C GLN A 89 -20.47 2.67 2.55
N LYS A 90 -20.37 3.47 1.48
CA LYS A 90 -21.49 4.21 0.88
C LYS A 90 -22.01 3.51 -0.36
#